data_AF-A0A2G5UQE2-F1
#
_entry.id   AF-A0A2G5UQE2-F1
#
_cell.length_a   1.000
_cell.length_b   1.000
_cell.length_c   1.000
_cell.angle_alpha   90.00
_cell.angle_beta   90.00
_cell.angle_gamma   90.00
#
_symmetry.space_group_name_H-M   'P 1'
#
loop_
_entity.id
_entity.type
_entity.pdbx_description
1 polymer ?
#
loop_
_entity_poly.entity_id
_entity_poly.type
_entity_poly.pdbx_seq_one_letter_code
_entity_poly.pdbx_strand_id
1 'polypeptide(L)'
;MIAFNQCDKQSIFESIHNYLLDFFGDTIEYEWIITDFQFFVPRVQHLSLVLNFRNTGTDEENIERLENIISLSPIMKHVQTTYWRPPGTLKPESKLYQAESISIVQDVPTILVNLGCFQGKQASFRCHSCRIFDLIEFVNRWKSGEAFQNLEHLEIILNHTDFPLNGVLNAIGVKYIDLVKTPPTHTLPKVYFESGHKPNTDPINSHTYVEKETDNRVASMSIEGTTFSFGVWNKTEEEFLALVK
;
A
#
# COMPACT_ATOMS: atom_id res chain seq x y z
N MET A 1 18.19 31.71 18.59
CA MET A 1 17.58 30.38 18.37
C MET A 1 16.69 30.11 19.58
N ILE A 2 15.39 30.35 19.47
CA ILE A 2 14.45 30.15 20.59
C ILE A 2 14.09 28.66 20.59
N ALA A 3 14.56 27.94 21.61
CA ALA A 3 14.16 26.56 21.83
C ALA A 3 12.77 26.56 22.48
N PHE A 4 11.75 26.16 21.74
CA PHE A 4 10.39 25.99 22.26
C PHE A 4 10.31 24.78 23.19
N ASN A 5 9.58 24.92 24.30
CA ASN A 5 9.24 23.82 25.19
C ASN A 5 8.29 22.85 24.44
N GLN A 6 8.45 21.54 24.62
CA GLN A 6 7.58 20.54 23.99
C GLN A 6 6.08 20.75 24.33
N CYS A 7 5.77 21.31 25.51
CA CYS A 7 4.40 21.66 25.90
C CYS A 7 3.78 22.77 25.02
N ASP A 8 4.61 23.64 24.45
CA ASP A 8 4.14 24.72 23.58
C ASP A 8 3.71 24.15 22.21
N LYS A 9 4.37 23.10 21.73
CA LYS A 9 4.09 22.50 20.41
C LYS A 9 2.68 21.91 20.34
N GLN A 10 2.28 21.12 21.34
CA GLN A 10 0.95 20.52 21.38
C GLN A 10 -0.14 21.60 21.36
N SER A 11 -0.03 22.59 22.24
CA SER A 11 -1.01 23.69 22.34
C SER A 11 -1.12 24.51 21.04
N ILE A 12 0.01 24.75 20.36
CA ILE A 12 0.03 25.45 19.08
C ILE A 12 -0.69 24.65 18.00
N PHE A 13 -0.36 23.36 17.84
CA PHE A 13 -0.97 22.54 16.80
C PHE A 13 -2.43 22.21 17.06
N GLU A 14 -2.83 22.04 18.33
CA GLU A 14 -4.25 21.96 18.71
C GLU A 14 -5.01 23.23 18.33
N SER A 15 -4.44 24.41 18.61
CA SER A 15 -5.09 25.69 18.28
C SER A 15 -5.24 25.87 16.77
N ILE A 16 -4.20 25.52 16.00
CA ILE A 16 -4.26 25.55 14.52
C ILE A 16 -5.31 24.57 14.01
N HIS A 17 -5.30 23.33 14.51
CA HIS A 17 -6.23 22.29 14.08
C HIS A 17 -7.68 22.68 14.38
N ASN A 18 -7.95 23.17 15.59
CA ASN A 18 -9.30 23.60 15.97
C ASN A 18 -9.78 24.77 15.11
N TYR A 19 -8.91 25.72 14.77
CA TYR A 19 -9.26 26.79 13.83
C TYR A 19 -9.60 26.24 12.44
N LEU A 20 -8.81 25.29 11.92
CA LEU A 20 -9.09 24.66 10.63
C LEU A 20 -10.37 23.81 10.67
N LEU A 21 -10.66 23.17 11.80
CA LEU A 21 -11.88 22.40 12.04
C LEU A 21 -13.11 23.30 12.09
N ASP A 22 -13.04 24.43 12.80
CA ASP A 22 -14.12 25.42 12.85
C ASP A 22 -14.37 26.06 11.47
N PHE A 23 -13.33 26.24 10.68
CA PHE A 23 -13.43 26.90 9.38
C PHE A 23 -13.94 25.96 8.26
N PHE A 24 -13.40 24.75 8.16
CA PHE A 24 -13.73 23.81 7.08
C PHE A 24 -14.74 22.72 7.48
N GLY A 25 -14.98 22.52 8.78
CA GLY A 25 -15.85 21.48 9.31
C GLY A 25 -15.22 20.08 9.26
N ASP A 26 -15.91 19.10 9.82
CA ASP A 26 -15.49 17.69 9.89
C ASP A 26 -15.67 16.89 8.59
N THR A 27 -16.14 17.55 7.53
CA THR A 27 -16.41 16.91 6.23
C THR A 27 -15.17 16.72 5.36
N ILE A 28 -14.07 17.43 5.66
CA ILE A 28 -12.80 17.28 4.95
C ILE A 28 -11.85 16.41 5.76
N GLU A 29 -10.90 15.78 5.06
CA GLU A 29 -9.87 15.00 5.72
C GLU A 29 -8.69 15.89 6.12
N TYR A 30 -8.30 15.80 7.39
CA TYR A 30 -7.13 16.50 7.90
C TYR A 30 -5.96 15.54 7.94
N GLU A 31 -4.92 15.85 7.17
CA GLU A 31 -3.73 15.02 7.10
C GLU A 31 -2.56 15.66 7.85
N TRP A 32 -1.90 14.86 8.68
CA TRP A 32 -0.62 15.20 9.27
C TRP A 32 0.49 14.47 8.54
N ILE A 33 1.33 15.21 7.84
CA ILE A 33 2.43 14.64 7.06
C ILE A 33 3.70 14.71 7.90
N ILE A 34 4.25 13.54 8.23
CA ILE A 34 5.58 13.44 8.83
C ILE A 34 6.59 13.18 7.73
N THR A 35 7.60 14.04 7.68
CA THR A 35 8.81 13.84 6.87
C THR A 35 10.04 13.75 7.76
N ASP A 36 10.97 12.85 7.42
CA ASP A 36 12.36 12.76 7.89
C ASP A 36 12.67 13.28 9.33
N PHE A 37 12.79 12.37 10.30
CA PHE A 37 13.27 12.64 11.68
C PHE A 37 12.44 13.65 12.50
N GLN A 38 11.26 14.08 12.04
CA GLN A 38 10.31 14.89 12.83
C GLN A 38 9.23 14.04 13.46
N PHE A 39 9.47 13.63 14.70
CA PHE A 39 8.66 12.64 15.40
C PHE A 39 7.61 13.24 16.34
N PHE A 40 6.80 14.18 15.82
CA PHE A 40 5.71 14.79 16.59
C PHE A 40 4.38 14.60 15.86
N VAL A 41 3.38 14.08 16.57
CA VAL A 41 2.00 13.95 16.12
C VAL A 41 1.09 14.65 17.13
N PRO A 42 0.37 15.69 16.73
CA PRO A 42 -0.58 16.33 17.62
C PRO A 42 -1.75 15.39 17.93
N ARG A 43 -2.15 15.32 19.19
CA ARG A 43 -3.32 14.54 19.63
C ARG A 43 -4.62 15.33 19.39
N VAL A 44 -5.10 15.32 18.15
CA VAL A 44 -6.34 16.01 17.74
C VAL A 44 -7.30 15.06 17.00
N GLN A 45 -8.59 15.41 16.98
CA GLN A 45 -9.64 14.60 16.34
C GLN A 45 -9.63 14.75 14.81
N HIS A 46 -10.17 13.76 14.08
CA HIS A 46 -10.30 13.77 12.62
C HIS A 46 -8.96 13.91 11.86
N LEU A 47 -7.86 13.53 12.49
CA LEU A 47 -6.51 13.60 11.91
C LEU A 47 -6.07 12.23 11.42
N SER A 48 -5.71 12.17 10.13
CA SER A 48 -5.10 11.03 9.48
C SER A 48 -3.59 11.23 9.38
N LEU A 49 -2.82 10.19 9.67
CA LEU A 49 -1.36 10.27 9.59
C LEU A 49 -0.86 9.80 8.22
N VAL A 50 0.02 10.61 7.62
CA VAL A 50 0.79 10.26 6.44
C VAL A 50 2.27 10.29 6.80
N LEU A 51 2.96 9.20 6.50
CA LEU A 51 4.38 9.04 6.72
C LEU A 51 5.10 9.09 5.38
N ASN A 52 6.06 10.01 5.22
CA ASN A 52 6.87 10.11 4.01
C ASN A 52 8.34 10.25 4.38
N PHE A 53 9.08 9.14 4.32
CA PHE A 53 10.47 9.08 4.72
C PHE A 53 11.39 8.82 3.55
N ARG A 54 12.51 9.55 3.49
CA ARG A 54 13.52 9.30 2.46
C ARG A 54 14.44 8.14 2.80
N ASN A 55 14.64 7.88 4.09
CA ASN A 55 15.46 6.80 4.60
C ASN A 55 15.01 6.51 6.04
N THR A 56 14.80 5.25 6.38
CA THR A 56 14.44 4.86 7.76
C THR A 56 15.63 4.81 8.71
N GLY A 57 16.85 4.98 8.19
CA GLY A 57 18.06 4.67 8.92
C GLY A 57 18.19 3.17 9.18
N THR A 58 19.35 2.74 9.66
CA THR A 58 19.59 1.35 10.11
C THR A 58 19.62 1.23 11.63
N ASP A 59 19.51 2.36 12.34
CA ASP A 59 19.69 2.41 13.78
C ASP A 59 18.40 1.97 14.46
N GLU A 60 18.49 1.00 15.37
CA GLU A 60 17.36 0.44 16.12
C GLU A 60 16.53 1.54 16.82
N GLU A 61 17.18 2.62 17.27
CA GLU A 61 16.53 3.79 17.87
C GLU A 61 15.52 4.45 16.91
N ASN A 62 15.82 4.51 15.60
CA ASN A 62 14.92 5.12 14.62
C ASN A 62 13.69 4.23 14.37
N ILE A 63 13.87 2.91 14.35
CA ILE A 63 12.75 1.95 14.22
C ILE A 63 11.87 2.00 15.47
N GLU A 64 12.46 2.04 16.66
CA GLU A 64 11.71 2.15 17.92
C GLU A 64 10.91 3.45 17.99
N ARG A 65 11.51 4.58 17.60
CA ARG A 65 10.82 5.87 17.51
C ARG A 65 9.67 5.84 16.52
N LEU A 66 9.89 5.25 15.35
CA LEU A 66 8.86 5.08 14.34
C LEU A 66 7.68 4.26 14.90
N GLU A 67 7.95 3.09 15.49
CA GLU A 67 6.94 2.24 16.13
C GLU A 67 6.17 2.98 17.22
N ASN A 68 6.86 3.74 18.08
CA ASN A 68 6.22 4.55 19.11
C ASN A 68 5.24 5.57 18.51
N ILE A 69 5.57 6.23 17.41
CA ILE A 69 4.70 7.23 16.78
C ILE A 69 3.52 6.59 16.08
N ILE A 70 3.78 5.51 15.34
CA ILE A 70 2.73 4.72 14.70
C ILE A 70 1.76 4.20 15.78
N SER A 71 2.26 3.81 16.95
CA SER A 71 1.44 3.39 18.09
C SER A 71 0.52 4.49 18.62
N LEU A 72 0.95 5.76 18.57
CA LEU A 72 0.21 6.93 19.06
C LEU A 72 -0.91 7.39 18.11
N SER A 73 -0.79 7.09 16.81
CA SER A 73 -1.82 7.48 15.84
C SER A 73 -3.01 6.51 15.88
N PRO A 74 -4.26 7.04 15.82
CA PRO A 74 -5.44 6.22 15.67
C PRO A 74 -5.67 5.75 14.22
N ILE A 75 -5.26 6.54 13.21
CA ILE A 75 -5.53 6.26 11.79
C ILE A 75 -4.25 6.52 10.97
N MET A 76 -3.79 5.48 10.25
CA MET A 76 -2.66 5.57 9.34
C MET A 76 -3.16 5.51 7.91
N LYS A 77 -3.07 6.63 7.19
CA LYS A 77 -3.60 6.73 5.82
C LYS A 77 -2.61 6.24 4.77
N HIS A 78 -1.36 6.71 4.87
CA HIS A 78 -0.34 6.35 3.90
C HIS A 78 1.05 6.24 4.52
N VAL A 79 1.84 5.27 4.05
CA VAL A 79 3.26 5.17 4.35
C VAL A 79 4.04 5.11 3.05
N GLN A 80 4.87 6.13 2.84
CA GLN A 80 5.84 6.20 1.76
C GLN A 80 7.25 6.15 2.32
N THR A 81 8.08 5.29 1.73
CA THR A 81 9.49 5.22 2.08
C THR A 81 10.34 5.02 0.83
N THR A 82 11.41 5.79 0.72
CA THR A 82 12.49 5.50 -0.23
C THR A 82 13.65 4.82 0.49
N TYR A 83 14.34 3.88 -0.17
CA TYR A 83 15.47 3.14 0.39
C TYR A 83 15.17 2.41 1.71
N TRP A 84 14.05 1.69 1.76
CA TRP A 84 13.78 0.80 2.89
C TRP A 84 14.88 -0.28 2.98
N ARG A 85 15.63 -0.28 4.09
CA ARG A 85 16.67 -1.27 4.37
C ARG A 85 16.33 -2.00 5.67
N PRO A 86 16.04 -3.31 5.63
CA PRO A 86 15.75 -4.04 6.85
C PRO A 86 17.03 -4.55 7.52
N PRO A 87 17.25 -4.20 8.79
CA PRO A 87 17.71 -5.15 9.80
C PRO A 87 16.61 -5.34 10.86
N GLY A 88 16.18 -6.58 11.11
CA GLY A 88 15.32 -6.90 12.27
C GLY A 88 13.85 -6.44 12.20
N THR A 89 13.39 -6.03 11.02
CA THR A 89 12.00 -5.93 10.50
C THR A 89 10.86 -5.83 11.51
N LEU A 90 10.18 -4.67 11.52
CA LEU A 90 8.94 -4.35 12.23
C LEU A 90 8.15 -5.58 12.67
N LYS A 91 7.74 -5.58 13.94
CA LYS A 91 6.95 -6.66 14.54
C LYS A 91 5.71 -6.93 13.65
N PRO A 92 5.27 -8.18 13.47
CA PRO A 92 4.04 -8.50 12.74
C PRO A 92 2.82 -7.69 13.20
N GLU A 93 2.81 -7.31 14.48
CA GLU A 93 1.78 -6.50 15.13
C GLU A 93 1.94 -4.99 14.90
N SER A 94 2.95 -4.56 14.14
CA SER A 94 3.20 -3.16 13.82
C SER A 94 1.97 -2.56 13.16
N LYS A 95 1.51 -1.42 13.70
CA LYS A 95 0.41 -0.65 13.13
C LYS A 95 0.76 -0.10 11.73
N LEU A 96 2.01 -0.17 11.29
CA LEU A 96 2.38 0.13 9.90
C LEU A 96 1.61 -0.74 8.91
N TYR A 97 1.42 -2.02 9.24
CA TYR A 97 0.67 -2.94 8.38
C TYR A 97 -0.83 -2.64 8.34
N GLN A 98 -1.33 -1.79 9.22
CA GLN A 98 -2.72 -1.32 9.26
C GLN A 98 -2.92 -0.03 8.45
N ALA A 99 -1.86 0.51 7.82
CA ALA A 99 -2.00 1.66 6.94
C ALA A 99 -2.95 1.36 5.78
N GLU A 100 -3.81 2.30 5.41
CA GLU A 100 -4.71 2.10 4.26
C GLU A 100 -3.93 1.91 2.95
N SER A 101 -2.77 2.55 2.84
CA SER A 101 -1.89 2.35 1.69
C SER A 101 -0.41 2.46 2.01
N ILE A 102 0.41 1.73 1.24
CA ILE A 102 1.87 1.74 1.37
C ILE A 102 2.56 1.89 0.01
N SER A 103 3.66 2.64 -0.02
CA SER A 103 4.52 2.82 -1.17
C SER A 103 5.98 2.68 -0.73
N ILE A 104 6.64 1.60 -1.13
CA ILE A 104 8.00 1.29 -0.67
C ILE A 104 8.93 1.15 -1.88
N VAL A 105 9.99 1.94 -1.89
CA VAL A 105 11.11 1.79 -2.82
C VAL A 105 12.28 1.15 -2.09
N GLN A 106 12.78 0.03 -2.60
CA GLN A 106 13.88 -0.71 -1.98
C GLN A 106 14.88 -1.24 -3.00
N ASP A 107 16.10 -1.52 -2.54
CA ASP A 107 17.16 -2.11 -3.39
C ASP A 107 17.19 -3.65 -3.32
N VAL A 108 16.58 -4.29 -2.31
CA VAL A 108 16.73 -5.73 -2.02
C VAL A 108 15.35 -6.41 -1.92
N PRO A 109 15.12 -7.63 -2.45
CA PRO A 109 13.80 -8.26 -2.61
C PRO A 109 13.01 -8.67 -1.33
N THR A 110 13.29 -8.11 -0.16
CA THR A 110 12.73 -8.59 1.13
C THR A 110 11.28 -8.19 1.43
N ILE A 111 10.63 -7.40 0.57
CA ILE A 111 9.30 -6.82 0.85
C ILE A 111 8.20 -7.87 0.93
N LEU A 112 8.14 -8.81 -0.03
CA LEU A 112 6.97 -9.67 -0.17
C LEU A 112 6.81 -10.66 0.99
N VAL A 113 7.91 -11.09 1.61
CA VAL A 113 7.91 -12.04 2.74
C VAL A 113 7.16 -11.48 3.97
N ASN A 114 7.19 -10.16 4.17
CA ASN A 114 6.54 -9.52 5.33
C ASN A 114 5.16 -8.92 5.01
N LEU A 115 4.72 -8.99 3.75
CA LEU A 115 3.43 -8.43 3.35
C LEU A 115 2.23 -9.23 3.86
N GLY A 116 2.41 -10.48 4.27
CA GLY A 116 1.31 -11.28 4.84
C GLY A 116 0.60 -10.62 6.03
N CYS A 117 1.25 -9.67 6.70
CA CYS A 117 0.66 -8.91 7.80
C CYS A 117 -0.11 -7.67 7.35
N PHE A 118 0.03 -7.22 6.09
CA PHE A 118 -0.60 -6.02 5.56
C PHE A 118 -2.12 -6.17 5.47
N GLN A 119 -2.82 -5.19 6.04
CA GLN A 119 -4.28 -5.15 6.18
C GLN A 119 -4.91 -3.98 5.42
N GLY A 120 -4.11 -3.19 4.70
CA GLY A 120 -4.59 -2.04 3.93
C GLY A 120 -5.17 -2.41 2.57
N LYS A 121 -5.56 -1.37 1.82
CA LYS A 121 -6.25 -1.46 0.53
C LYS A 121 -5.30 -1.39 -0.64
N GLN A 122 -4.24 -0.58 -0.57
CA GLN A 122 -3.39 -0.32 -1.73
C GLN A 122 -1.91 -0.44 -1.39
N ALA A 123 -1.16 -1.15 -2.23
CA ALA A 123 0.28 -1.30 -2.06
C ALA A 123 1.03 -1.08 -3.38
N SER A 124 2.15 -0.38 -3.31
CA SER A 124 3.04 -0.12 -4.45
C SER A 124 4.48 -0.38 -4.03
N PHE A 125 5.18 -1.16 -4.83
CA PHE A 125 6.57 -1.54 -4.58
C PHE A 125 7.44 -1.26 -5.78
N ARG A 126 8.60 -0.67 -5.53
CA ARG A 126 9.66 -0.54 -6.53
C ARG A 126 10.90 -1.23 -6.01
N CYS A 127 11.36 -2.27 -6.69
CA CYS A 127 12.52 -3.04 -6.28
C CYS A 127 13.50 -3.34 -7.42
N HIS A 128 14.74 -3.67 -7.07
CA HIS A 128 15.74 -4.08 -8.06
C HIS A 128 15.41 -5.47 -8.65
N SER A 129 14.93 -6.38 -7.80
CA SER A 129 14.54 -7.74 -8.17
C SER A 129 13.38 -8.22 -7.32
N CYS A 130 12.72 -9.29 -7.77
CA CYS A 130 11.64 -9.99 -7.07
C CYS A 130 11.80 -11.48 -7.35
N ARG A 131 11.68 -12.34 -6.32
CA ARG A 131 11.70 -13.79 -6.57
C ARG A 131 10.32 -14.20 -7.05
N ILE A 132 10.29 -15.07 -8.07
CA ILE A 132 9.04 -15.65 -8.59
C ILE A 132 8.22 -16.30 -7.47
N PHE A 133 8.91 -17.01 -6.57
CA PHE A 133 8.28 -17.67 -5.43
C PHE A 133 7.48 -16.69 -4.56
N ASP A 134 7.99 -15.49 -4.33
CA ASP A 134 7.33 -14.50 -3.49
C ASP A 134 6.01 -14.01 -4.13
N LEU A 135 5.95 -13.89 -5.46
CA LEU A 135 4.72 -13.57 -6.18
C LEU A 135 3.70 -14.71 -6.12
N ILE A 136 4.17 -15.95 -6.32
CA ILE A 136 3.33 -17.14 -6.24
C ILE A 136 2.73 -17.26 -4.85
N GLU A 137 3.55 -17.07 -3.81
CA GLU A 137 3.12 -17.08 -2.41
C GLU A 137 2.10 -15.98 -2.14
N PHE A 138 2.36 -14.75 -2.59
CA PHE A 138 1.41 -13.64 -2.49
C PHE A 138 0.04 -14.02 -3.07
N VAL A 139 0.00 -14.47 -4.33
CA VAL A 139 -1.28 -14.77 -5.00
C VAL A 139 -1.97 -15.95 -4.34
N ASN A 140 -1.23 -16.99 -3.93
CA ASN A 140 -1.82 -18.15 -3.26
C ASN A 140 -2.43 -17.79 -1.90
N ARG A 141 -1.77 -16.94 -1.11
CA ARG A 141 -2.29 -16.49 0.20
C ARG A 141 -3.50 -15.56 0.06
N TRP A 142 -3.56 -14.75 -0.99
CA TRP A 142 -4.77 -13.99 -1.32
C TRP A 142 -5.90 -14.92 -1.76
N LYS A 143 -5.61 -15.89 -2.65
CA LYS A 143 -6.59 -16.86 -3.17
C LYS A 143 -7.20 -17.72 -2.06
N SER A 144 -6.38 -18.21 -1.12
CA SER A 144 -6.86 -19.00 0.02
C SER A 144 -7.55 -18.16 1.10
N GLY A 145 -7.50 -16.82 1.00
CA GLY A 145 -8.01 -15.89 2.00
C GLY A 145 -7.16 -15.79 3.27
N GLU A 146 -5.98 -16.41 3.30
CA GLU A 146 -5.06 -16.38 4.44
C GLU A 146 -4.53 -14.97 4.74
N ALA A 147 -4.30 -14.15 3.70
CA ALA A 147 -3.80 -12.79 3.83
C ALA A 147 -4.49 -11.83 2.85
N PHE A 148 -4.21 -10.53 2.99
CA PHE A 148 -4.60 -9.48 2.04
C PHE A 148 -6.12 -9.30 1.85
N GLN A 149 -6.89 -9.49 2.92
CA GLN A 149 -8.35 -9.53 2.86
C GLN A 149 -8.98 -8.21 2.38
N ASN A 150 -8.34 -7.09 2.71
CA ASN A 150 -8.80 -5.75 2.33
C ASN A 150 -8.10 -5.21 1.08
N LEU A 151 -7.18 -5.96 0.47
CA LEU A 151 -6.40 -5.48 -0.65
C LEU A 151 -7.31 -5.26 -1.87
N GLU A 152 -7.19 -4.08 -2.47
CA GLU A 152 -7.91 -3.64 -3.65
C GLU A 152 -6.97 -3.50 -4.86
N HIS A 153 -5.71 -3.10 -4.61
CA HIS A 153 -4.72 -2.89 -5.65
C HIS A 153 -3.29 -3.14 -5.15
N LEU A 154 -2.50 -3.88 -5.93
CA LEU A 154 -1.08 -4.06 -5.74
C LEU A 154 -0.33 -3.79 -7.05
N GLU A 155 0.75 -3.03 -6.96
CA GLU A 155 1.70 -2.80 -8.03
C GLU A 155 3.12 -3.14 -7.58
N ILE A 156 3.88 -3.85 -8.42
CA ILE A 156 5.29 -4.14 -8.20
C ILE A 156 6.05 -3.79 -9.48
N ILE A 157 7.02 -2.88 -9.36
CA ILE A 157 7.84 -2.39 -10.46
C ILE A 157 9.29 -2.83 -10.23
N LEU A 158 9.85 -3.52 -11.21
CA LEU A 158 11.27 -3.85 -11.27
C LEU A 158 12.04 -2.75 -12.00
N ASN A 159 13.21 -2.37 -11.47
CA ASN A 159 14.01 -1.30 -12.06
C ASN A 159 14.88 -1.76 -13.25
N HIS A 160 15.26 -3.04 -13.34
CA HIS A 160 16.33 -3.48 -14.27
C HIS A 160 16.06 -4.76 -15.06
N THR A 161 15.04 -5.53 -14.69
CA THR A 161 14.77 -6.83 -15.32
C THR A 161 13.28 -7.02 -15.52
N ASP A 162 12.91 -7.58 -16.67
CA ASP A 162 11.55 -7.99 -16.91
C ASP A 162 11.15 -9.14 -15.98
N PHE A 163 9.86 -9.23 -15.69
CA PHE A 163 9.33 -10.37 -14.94
C PHE A 163 9.38 -11.64 -15.80
N PRO A 164 9.83 -12.78 -15.25
CA PRO A 164 9.80 -14.07 -15.95
C PRO A 164 8.36 -14.62 -16.01
N LEU A 165 7.64 -14.18 -17.06
CA LEU A 165 6.19 -14.32 -17.27
C LEU A 165 5.64 -15.75 -17.15
N ASN A 166 6.25 -16.70 -17.87
CA ASN A 166 5.64 -18.02 -18.11
C ASN A 166 5.67 -18.96 -16.90
N GLY A 167 6.63 -18.78 -15.99
CA GLY A 167 6.73 -19.60 -14.79
C GLY A 167 5.70 -19.22 -13.72
N VAL A 168 5.39 -17.92 -13.62
CA VAL A 168 4.50 -17.35 -12.59
C VAL A 168 3.05 -17.73 -12.87
N LEU A 169 2.56 -17.47 -14.08
CA LEU A 169 1.14 -17.68 -14.44
C LEU A 169 0.72 -19.16 -14.34
N ASN A 170 1.59 -20.07 -14.79
CA ASN A 170 1.35 -21.51 -14.72
C ASN A 170 1.32 -22.03 -13.28
N ALA A 171 2.22 -21.54 -12.42
CA ALA A 171 2.28 -21.96 -11.02
C ALA A 171 1.08 -21.45 -10.19
N ILE A 172 0.55 -20.28 -10.52
CA ILE A 172 -0.62 -19.68 -9.85
C ILE A 172 -1.94 -20.38 -10.24
N GLY A 173 -1.98 -20.97 -11.45
CA GLY A 173 -3.21 -21.53 -12.00
C GLY A 173 -4.23 -20.45 -12.33
N VAL A 174 -3.82 -19.48 -13.16
CA VAL A 174 -4.68 -18.39 -13.62
C VAL A 174 -5.78 -18.88 -14.56
N LYS A 175 -6.91 -18.19 -14.55
CA LYS A 175 -7.98 -18.33 -15.55
C LYS A 175 -7.80 -17.28 -16.64
N TYR A 176 -8.36 -17.58 -17.82
CA TYR A 176 -8.22 -16.74 -19.00
C TYR A 176 -9.58 -16.25 -19.51
N ILE A 177 -9.65 -14.98 -19.85
CA ILE A 177 -10.69 -14.40 -20.70
C ILE A 177 -10.30 -14.69 -22.15
N ASP A 178 -11.27 -15.09 -22.96
CA ASP A 178 -11.09 -15.30 -24.40
C ASP A 178 -10.37 -14.10 -25.05
N LEU A 179 -9.32 -14.39 -25.84
CA LEU A 179 -8.48 -13.39 -26.49
C LEU A 179 -9.24 -12.51 -27.48
N VAL A 180 -10.40 -12.96 -28.00
CA VAL A 180 -11.24 -12.14 -28.89
C VAL A 180 -12.15 -11.17 -28.15
N LYS A 181 -12.31 -11.33 -26.82
CA LYS A 181 -13.17 -10.48 -26.00
C LYS A 181 -12.37 -9.34 -25.36
N THR A 182 -13.04 -8.24 -25.06
CA THR A 182 -12.43 -7.12 -24.36
C THR A 182 -12.55 -7.33 -22.85
N PRO A 183 -11.44 -7.43 -22.09
CA PRO A 183 -11.49 -7.57 -20.65
C PRO A 183 -11.97 -6.24 -20.01
N PRO A 184 -12.61 -6.30 -18.83
CA PRO A 184 -12.94 -5.10 -18.08
C PRO A 184 -11.68 -4.40 -17.55
N THR A 185 -11.73 -3.07 -17.48
CA THR A 185 -10.64 -2.23 -16.97
C THR A 185 -10.78 -2.04 -15.46
N HIS A 186 -9.80 -2.49 -14.67
CA HIS A 186 -9.73 -2.16 -13.25
C HIS A 186 -8.98 -0.82 -13.06
N THR A 187 -9.58 0.10 -12.32
CA THR A 187 -8.99 1.40 -11.94
C THR A 187 -9.68 1.90 -10.68
N LEU A 188 -8.92 2.42 -9.72
CA LEU A 188 -9.42 2.94 -8.46
C LEU A 188 -8.82 4.31 -8.15
N PRO A 189 -9.50 5.17 -7.38
CA PRO A 189 -8.86 6.32 -6.74
C PRO A 189 -7.71 5.86 -5.85
N LYS A 190 -6.57 6.56 -5.89
CA LYS A 190 -5.47 6.32 -4.97
C LYS A 190 -5.86 6.81 -3.57
N VAL A 191 -5.57 6.00 -2.55
CA VAL A 191 -5.75 6.39 -1.14
C VAL A 191 -4.94 7.65 -0.83
N TYR A 192 -3.75 7.77 -1.40
CA TYR A 192 -2.90 8.95 -1.27
C TYR A 192 -2.15 9.22 -2.58
N PHE A 193 -2.05 10.49 -2.96
CA PHE A 193 -1.25 10.96 -4.07
C PHE A 193 -0.80 12.39 -3.81
N GLU A 194 0.44 12.71 -4.16
CA GLU A 194 0.96 14.07 -4.04
C GLU A 194 0.33 14.99 -5.11
N SER A 195 0.25 16.29 -4.83
CA SER A 195 -0.28 17.27 -5.78
C SER A 195 0.47 17.22 -7.11
N GLY A 196 -0.27 17.13 -8.22
CA GLY A 196 0.29 16.97 -9.56
C GLY A 196 0.49 15.52 -10.02
N HIS A 197 0.24 14.53 -9.16
CA HIS A 197 0.18 13.12 -9.55
C HIS A 197 -1.23 12.69 -9.96
N LYS A 198 -1.32 11.60 -10.74
CA LYS A 198 -2.61 11.03 -11.16
C LYS A 198 -3.42 10.60 -9.93
N PRO A 199 -4.72 10.97 -9.85
CA PRO A 199 -5.56 10.63 -8.70
C PRO A 199 -6.01 9.16 -8.70
N ASN A 200 -5.83 8.44 -9.80
CA ASN A 200 -6.24 7.03 -9.94
C ASN A 200 -5.04 6.11 -10.14
N THR A 201 -5.21 4.83 -9.80
CA THR A 201 -4.29 3.75 -10.16
C THR A 201 -4.14 3.65 -11.68
N ASP A 202 -3.01 3.14 -12.14
CA ASP A 202 -2.87 2.87 -13.57
C ASP A 202 -3.83 1.72 -13.97
N PRO A 203 -4.43 1.78 -15.17
CA PRO A 203 -5.50 0.87 -15.55
C PRO A 203 -4.98 -0.55 -15.80
N ILE A 204 -5.66 -1.55 -15.26
CA ILE A 204 -5.36 -2.97 -15.50
C ILE A 204 -6.37 -3.51 -16.50
N ASN A 205 -5.92 -3.79 -17.72
CA ASN A 205 -6.70 -4.40 -18.81
C ASN A 205 -6.17 -5.80 -19.07
N SER A 206 -6.54 -6.76 -18.21
CA SER A 206 -5.94 -8.10 -18.27
C SER A 206 -6.91 -9.19 -18.70
N HIS A 207 -6.44 -10.06 -19.59
CA HIS A 207 -7.11 -11.33 -19.91
C HIS A 207 -6.85 -12.42 -18.87
N THR A 208 -5.94 -12.20 -17.92
CA THR A 208 -5.63 -13.16 -16.86
C THR A 208 -6.23 -12.71 -15.54
N TYR A 209 -6.87 -13.64 -14.84
CA TYR A 209 -7.47 -13.39 -13.55
C TYR A 209 -7.39 -14.63 -12.65
N VAL A 210 -7.61 -14.42 -11.35
CA VAL A 210 -7.70 -15.47 -10.34
C VAL A 210 -8.95 -15.26 -9.50
N GLU A 211 -9.44 -16.35 -8.92
CA GLU A 211 -10.58 -16.35 -8.03
C GLU A 211 -10.13 -16.70 -6.61
N LYS A 212 -10.71 -16.03 -5.63
CA LYS A 212 -10.51 -16.26 -4.22
C LYS A 212 -11.47 -17.34 -3.71
N GLU A 213 -10.91 -18.38 -3.10
CA GLU A 213 -11.61 -19.60 -2.69
C GLU A 213 -12.63 -19.35 -1.58
N THR A 214 -12.44 -18.31 -0.76
CA THR A 214 -13.28 -18.06 0.42
C THR A 214 -14.56 -17.29 0.12
N ASP A 215 -14.56 -16.43 -0.90
CA ASP A 215 -15.64 -15.48 -1.17
C ASP A 215 -15.94 -15.28 -2.67
N ASN A 216 -15.34 -16.11 -3.53
CA ASN A 216 -15.44 -16.10 -5.00
C ASN A 216 -15.08 -14.75 -5.64
N ARG A 217 -14.39 -13.85 -4.91
CA ARG A 217 -13.96 -12.57 -5.47
C ARG A 217 -12.88 -12.79 -6.51
N VAL A 218 -12.90 -11.96 -7.54
CA VAL A 218 -11.92 -12.02 -8.63
C VAL A 218 -10.84 -10.96 -8.46
N ALA A 219 -9.62 -11.29 -8.87
CA ALA A 219 -8.57 -10.32 -9.13
C ALA A 219 -8.04 -10.46 -10.55
N SER A 220 -7.96 -9.33 -11.27
CA SER A 220 -7.22 -9.24 -12.53
C SER A 220 -5.73 -9.11 -12.25
N MET A 221 -4.92 -9.79 -13.03
CA MET A 221 -3.47 -9.77 -12.87
C MET A 221 -2.82 -9.51 -14.22
N SER A 222 -1.91 -8.55 -14.33
CA SER A 222 -1.12 -8.31 -15.54
C SER A 222 0.37 -8.28 -15.21
N ILE A 223 1.17 -8.70 -16.19
CA ILE A 223 2.61 -8.57 -16.15
C ILE A 223 3.03 -7.93 -17.47
N GLU A 224 3.50 -6.69 -17.40
CA GLU A 224 3.87 -5.88 -18.55
C GLU A 224 5.30 -5.35 -18.36
N GLY A 225 6.25 -5.93 -19.11
CA GLY A 225 7.67 -5.62 -19.00
C GLY A 225 8.19 -5.82 -17.57
N THR A 226 8.45 -4.70 -16.89
CA THR A 226 8.94 -4.68 -15.52
C THR A 226 7.85 -4.48 -14.46
N THR A 227 6.58 -4.45 -14.84
CA THR A 227 5.47 -4.17 -13.91
C THR A 227 4.58 -5.39 -13.73
N PHE A 228 4.30 -5.74 -12.48
CA PHE A 228 3.25 -6.66 -12.07
C PHE A 228 2.14 -5.85 -11.44
N SER A 229 0.91 -6.03 -11.91
CA SER A 229 -0.27 -5.35 -11.39
C SER A 229 -1.33 -6.38 -11.01
N PHE A 230 -1.99 -6.14 -9.87
CA PHE A 230 -3.01 -7.01 -9.32
C PHE A 230 -4.15 -6.16 -8.78
N GLY A 231 -5.32 -6.23 -9.43
CA GLY A 231 -6.50 -5.44 -9.12
C GLY A 231 -7.65 -6.34 -8.67
N VAL A 232 -8.09 -6.15 -7.43
CA VAL A 232 -9.18 -6.93 -6.82
C VAL A 232 -10.52 -6.29 -7.15
N TRP A 233 -11.44 -7.10 -7.66
CA TRP A 233 -12.81 -6.72 -7.95
C TRP A 233 -13.69 -7.05 -6.74
N ASN A 234 -14.54 -6.11 -6.36
CA ASN A 234 -15.66 -6.40 -5.45
C ASN A 234 -16.81 -7.06 -6.22
N LYS A 235 -16.53 -8.20 -6.86
CA LYS A 235 -17.42 -8.97 -7.74
C LYS A 235 -17.10 -10.46 -7.65
N THR A 236 -18.14 -11.30 -7.74
CA THR A 236 -17.92 -12.74 -7.97
C THR A 236 -17.39 -13.00 -9.38
N GLU A 237 -16.95 -14.22 -9.67
CA GLU A 237 -16.54 -14.61 -11.02
C GLU A 237 -17.65 -14.37 -12.06
N GLU A 238 -18.90 -14.75 -11.77
CA GLU A 238 -20.00 -14.56 -12.71
C GLU A 238 -20.26 -13.08 -12.99
N GLU A 239 -20.26 -12.25 -11.95
CA GLU A 239 -20.44 -10.80 -12.06
C GLU A 239 -19.29 -10.13 -12.81
N PHE A 240 -18.06 -10.59 -12.60
CA PHE A 240 -16.87 -10.13 -13.31
C PHE A 240 -16.93 -10.51 -14.79
N LEU A 241 -17.26 -11.75 -15.11
CA LEU A 241 -17.35 -12.22 -16.50
C LEU A 241 -18.51 -11.56 -17.27
N ALA A 242 -19.56 -11.11 -16.58
CA ALA A 242 -20.62 -10.31 -17.18
C ALA A 242 -20.16 -8.92 -17.66
N LEU A 243 -19.00 -8.42 -17.20
CA LEU A 243 -18.41 -7.15 -17.66
C LEU A 243 -17.61 -7.29 -18.96
N VAL A 244 -17.26 -8.52 -19.35
CA VAL A 244 -16.46 -8.81 -20.55
C VAL A 244 -17.31 -8.55 -21.79
N LYS A 245 -16.75 -7.81 -22.76
CA LYS A 245 -17.45 -7.39 -23.99
C LYS A 245 -16.99 -8.13 -25.24
#